data_AF-A0A930R6U8-F1
#
_entry.id   AF-A0A930R6U8-F1
#
_cell.length_a   1.000
_cell.length_b   1.000
_cell.length_c   1.000
_cell.angle_alpha   90.00
_cell.angle_beta   90.00
_cell.angle_gamma   90.00
#
_symmetry.space_group_name_H-M   'P 1'
#
loop_
_entity.id
_entity.type
_entity.pdbx_description
1 polymer ?
#
loop_
_entity_poly.entity_id
_entity_poly.type
_entity_poly.pdbx_seq_one_letter_code
_entity_poly.pdbx_strand_id
1 'polypeptide(L)'
;MQIKNEAMLITYSDSMGSNMKDLKGVLDKYFQGAIGGVHLLPFFPSTGDRGFAPSDYTRVDPSLGTWEDVDALGEQYYLMFDFMINHISRESKFFQDFKENHENSPYKDMFIRIHE
;
A
#
# COMPACT_ATOMS: atom_id res chain seq x y z
N MET A 1 16.79 -7.79 -4.07
CA MET A 1 16.75 -9.23 -3.68
C MET A 1 16.19 -10.02 -4.88
N GLN A 2 16.69 -11.21 -5.20
CA GLN A 2 16.10 -12.05 -6.25
C GLN A 2 14.84 -12.76 -5.71
N ILE A 3 13.82 -12.92 -6.55
CA ILE A 3 12.64 -13.73 -6.24
C ILE A 3 13.10 -15.19 -6.09
N LYS A 4 12.74 -15.82 -4.98
CA LYS A 4 13.04 -17.22 -4.68
C LYS A 4 11.82 -18.10 -4.96
N ASN A 5 12.06 -19.36 -5.27
CA ASN A 5 11.01 -20.37 -5.38
C ASN A 5 10.60 -20.88 -4.00
N GLU A 6 9.91 -20.01 -3.24
CA GLU A 6 9.45 -20.25 -1.87
C GLU A 6 7.98 -19.82 -1.76
N ALA A 7 7.25 -20.34 -0.78
CA ALA A 7 5.87 -19.93 -0.55
C ALA A 7 5.78 -18.44 -0.16
N MET A 8 4.73 -17.76 -0.62
CA MET A 8 4.42 -16.38 -0.25
C MET A 8 3.12 -16.31 0.54
N LEU A 9 3.10 -15.42 1.53
CA LEU A 9 1.90 -15.09 2.30
C LEU A 9 1.28 -13.79 1.77
N ILE A 10 -0.02 -13.80 1.53
CA ILE A 10 -0.79 -12.58 1.21
C ILE A 10 -1.54 -12.17 2.48
N THR A 11 -1.34 -10.94 2.95
CA THR A 11 -1.98 -10.45 4.18
C THR A 11 -2.12 -8.94 4.20
N TYR A 12 -3.09 -8.44 4.96
CA TYR A 12 -3.08 -7.05 5.42
C TYR A 12 -2.19 -6.88 6.64
N SER A 13 -1.70 -5.65 6.87
CA SER A 13 -0.93 -5.27 8.07
C SER A 13 -1.69 -5.49 9.38
N ASP A 14 -3.03 -5.52 9.34
CA ASP A 14 -3.94 -5.53 10.50
C ASP A 14 -4.78 -6.82 10.60
N SER A 15 -4.50 -7.86 9.80
CA SER A 15 -5.29 -9.11 9.82
C SER A 15 -4.69 -10.22 10.69
N MET A 16 -3.43 -10.09 11.11
CA MET A 16 -2.76 -11.00 12.04
C MET A 16 -2.08 -10.20 13.16
N GLY A 17 -2.87 -9.36 13.82
CA GLY A 17 -2.40 -8.30 14.69
C GLY A 17 -3.17 -7.02 14.41
N SER A 18 -2.68 -5.88 14.89
CA SER A 18 -3.32 -4.58 14.63
C SER A 18 -2.56 -3.70 13.63
N ASN A 19 -1.28 -4.01 13.37
CA ASN A 19 -0.37 -3.22 12.53
C ASN A 19 0.86 -4.05 12.12
N MET A 20 1.77 -3.47 11.34
CA MET A 20 2.96 -4.16 10.82
C MET A 20 3.89 -4.71 11.90
N LYS A 21 3.96 -4.08 13.09
CA LYS A 21 4.80 -4.59 14.19
C LYS A 21 4.23 -5.88 14.77
N ASP A 22 2.92 -5.91 14.99
CA ASP A 22 2.23 -7.13 15.44
C ASP A 22 2.34 -8.23 14.38
N LEU A 23 2.13 -7.88 13.10
CA LEU A 23 2.30 -8.80 11.98
C LEU A 23 3.71 -9.39 12.00
N LYS A 24 4.76 -8.57 12.07
CA LYS A 24 6.14 -9.05 12.15
C LYS A 24 6.33 -10.01 13.32
N GLY A 25 5.81 -9.68 14.50
CA GLY A 25 5.88 -10.56 15.67
C GLY A 25 5.20 -11.92 15.45
N VAL A 26 4.08 -11.96 14.73
CA VAL A 26 3.40 -13.20 14.34
C VAL A 26 4.23 -13.98 13.32
N LEU A 27 4.79 -13.33 12.31
CA LEU A 27 5.61 -13.98 11.29
C LEU A 27 6.87 -14.59 11.89
N ASP A 28 7.60 -13.83 12.70
CA ASP A 28 8.82 -14.27 13.38
C ASP A 28 8.56 -15.47 14.30
N LYS A 29 7.39 -15.50 14.97
CA LYS A 29 7.06 -16.57 15.93
C LYS A 29 6.52 -17.84 15.28
N TYR A 30 5.72 -17.72 14.23
CA TYR A 30 4.92 -18.86 13.73
C TYR A 30 5.21 -19.24 12.28
N PHE A 31 5.85 -18.38 11.49
CA PHE A 31 6.04 -18.58 10.04
C PHE A 31 7.52 -18.64 9.62
N GLN A 32 8.45 -18.55 10.57
CA GLN A 32 9.88 -18.62 10.28
C GLN A 32 10.23 -19.91 9.52
N GLY A 33 10.82 -19.77 8.33
CA GLY A 33 11.21 -20.87 7.45
C GLY A 33 10.06 -21.53 6.67
N ALA A 34 8.80 -21.13 6.91
CA ALA A 34 7.65 -21.62 6.15
C ALA A 34 7.37 -20.79 4.88
N ILE A 35 7.70 -19.49 4.93
CA ILE A 35 7.49 -18.54 3.82
C ILE A 35 8.79 -17.81 3.49
N GLY A 36 8.96 -17.49 2.20
CA GLY A 36 10.08 -16.68 1.68
C GLY A 36 9.71 -15.23 1.38
N GLY A 37 8.41 -14.92 1.31
CA GLY A 37 7.93 -13.59 0.97
C GLY A 37 6.54 -13.27 1.50
N VAL A 38 6.25 -11.97 1.51
CA VAL A 38 4.98 -11.40 1.96
C VAL A 38 4.48 -10.44 0.87
N HIS A 39 3.30 -10.72 0.32
CA HIS A 39 2.51 -9.71 -0.37
C HIS A 39 1.70 -8.96 0.69
N LEU A 40 2.18 -7.77 1.01
CA LEU A 40 1.52 -6.88 1.95
C LEU A 40 0.48 -6.06 1.18
N LEU A 41 -0.80 -6.35 1.43
CA LEU A 41 -1.92 -5.63 0.84
C LEU A 41 -1.87 -4.13 1.22
N PRO A 42 -2.55 -3.25 0.47
CA PRO A 42 -2.28 -1.82 0.51
C PRO A 42 -2.25 -1.22 1.92
N PHE A 43 -1.13 -0.56 2.24
CA PHE A 43 -0.85 0.03 3.55
C PHE A 43 -0.64 1.55 3.50
N PHE A 44 -0.99 2.17 2.38
CA PHE A 44 -1.00 3.61 2.20
C PHE A 44 -2.28 4.22 2.77
N PRO A 45 -2.28 5.52 3.16
CA PRO A 45 -3.50 6.23 3.47
C PRO A 45 -4.52 6.06 2.34
N SER A 46 -5.72 5.62 2.70
CA SER A 46 -6.77 5.28 1.75
C SER A 46 -8.12 5.78 2.25
N THR A 47 -9.01 6.08 1.31
CA THR A 47 -10.36 6.57 1.62
C THR A 47 -11.45 5.55 1.27
N GLY A 48 -11.08 4.32 0.93
CA GLY A 48 -12.04 3.32 0.51
C GLY A 48 -11.42 2.00 0.09
N ASP A 49 -12.30 1.05 -0.20
CA ASP A 49 -11.98 -0.26 -0.77
C ASP A 49 -10.83 -0.98 -0.04
N ARG A 50 -10.84 -0.91 1.30
CA ARG A 50 -9.84 -1.53 2.19
C ARG A 50 -8.39 -1.33 1.74
N GLY A 51 -8.05 -0.09 1.34
CA GLY A 51 -6.69 0.28 0.93
C GLY A 51 -6.51 0.48 -0.58
N PHE A 52 -7.43 -0.01 -1.42
CA PHE A 52 -7.34 0.10 -2.88
C PHE A 52 -7.75 1.47 -3.46
N ALA A 53 -8.22 2.40 -2.62
CA ALA A 53 -8.39 3.81 -2.98
C ALA A 53 -7.34 4.71 -2.28
N PRO A 54 -6.05 4.61 -2.63
CA PRO A 54 -4.98 5.35 -1.95
C PRO A 54 -5.07 6.84 -2.25
N SER A 55 -4.79 7.67 -1.25
CA SER A 55 -4.73 9.13 -1.39
C SER A 55 -3.30 9.66 -1.49
N ASP A 56 -2.32 8.90 -0.99
CA ASP A 56 -0.92 9.29 -0.95
C ASP A 56 0.01 8.07 -0.90
N TYR A 57 0.82 7.85 -1.93
CA TYR A 57 1.80 6.75 -2.00
C TYR A 57 3.13 7.07 -1.31
N THR A 58 3.35 8.31 -0.85
CA THR A 58 4.66 8.73 -0.32
C THR A 58 4.85 8.38 1.15
N ARG A 59 3.79 7.97 1.83
CA ARG A 59 3.80 7.63 3.26
C ARG A 59 2.97 6.40 3.55
N VAL A 60 3.35 5.67 4.59
CA VAL A 60 2.53 4.59 5.18
C VAL A 60 1.36 5.20 5.95
N ASP A 61 0.22 4.50 5.99
CA ASP A 61 -0.89 4.86 6.86
C ASP A 61 -0.42 4.82 8.33
N PRO A 62 -0.49 5.93 9.09
CA PRO A 62 0.01 5.98 10.46
C PRO A 62 -0.66 4.97 11.42
N SER A 63 -1.85 4.47 11.08
CA SER A 63 -2.52 3.42 11.85
C SER A 63 -1.90 2.04 11.63
N LEU A 64 -1.21 1.83 10.50
CA LEU A 64 -0.64 0.55 10.09
C LEU A 64 0.87 0.46 10.34
N GLY A 65 1.58 1.60 10.38
CA GLY A 65 3.02 1.63 10.70
C GLY A 65 3.78 2.77 10.04
N THR A 66 5.07 2.57 9.84
CA THR A 66 5.98 3.49 9.13
C THR A 66 6.78 2.78 8.03
N TRP A 67 7.54 3.52 7.22
CA TRP A 67 8.44 2.90 6.25
C TRP A 67 9.52 2.05 6.92
N GLU A 68 9.96 2.42 8.12
CA GLU A 68 10.90 1.61 8.91
C GLU A 68 10.30 0.25 9.29
N ASP A 69 8.99 0.17 9.54
CA ASP A 69 8.30 -1.11 9.79
C ASP A 69 8.23 -1.98 8.52
N VAL A 70 8.07 -1.35 7.34
CA VAL A 70 8.14 -2.02 6.04
C VAL A 70 9.56 -2.55 5.79
N ASP A 71 10.58 -1.72 6.03
CA ASP A 71 11.98 -2.10 5.87
C ASP A 71 12.33 -3.28 6.80
N ALA A 72 11.85 -3.26 8.05
CA ALA A 72 12.06 -4.34 9.01
C ALA A 72 11.45 -5.69 8.55
N LEU A 73 10.33 -5.68 7.83
CA LEU A 73 9.81 -6.88 7.17
C LEU A 73 10.72 -7.31 6.00
N GLY A 74 11.23 -6.34 5.24
CA GLY A 74 12.10 -6.55 4.07
C GLY A 74 13.49 -7.10 4.39
N GLU A 75 13.94 -6.98 5.64
CA GLU A 75 15.19 -7.62 6.10
C GLU A 75 15.13 -9.15 6.04
N GLN A 76 13.95 -9.74 6.20
CA GLN A 76 13.76 -11.19 6.29
C GLN A 76 12.96 -11.78 5.13
N TYR A 77 11.99 -11.03 4.59
CA TYR A 77 11.06 -11.52 3.59
C TYR A 77 11.19 -10.74 2.27
N TYR A 78 11.03 -11.43 1.14
CA TYR A 78 10.77 -10.74 -0.12
C TYR A 78 9.40 -10.04 -0.05
N LEU A 79 9.36 -8.73 -0.26
CA LEU A 79 8.13 -7.97 -0.20
C LEU A 79 7.54 -7.71 -1.59
N MET A 80 6.21 -7.86 -1.67
CA MET A 80 5.40 -7.51 -2.82
C MET A 80 4.30 -6.56 -2.38
N PHE A 81 4.02 -5.54 -3.19
CA PHE A 81 3.03 -4.50 -2.90
C PHE A 81 2.17 -4.23 -4.14
N ASP A 82 0.99 -3.67 -3.89
CA ASP A 82 0.10 -3.20 -4.94
C ASP A 82 0.43 -1.77 -5.35
N PHE A 83 0.49 -1.54 -6.66
CA PHE A 83 0.48 -0.20 -7.26
C PHE A 83 -0.78 -0.07 -8.11
N MET A 84 -1.79 0.62 -7.57
CA MET A 84 -3.08 0.87 -8.25
C MET A 84 -2.90 1.85 -9.41
N ILE A 85 -2.34 1.35 -10.52
CA ILE A 85 -2.04 2.14 -11.72
C ILE A 85 -3.27 2.72 -12.41
N ASN A 86 -4.44 2.11 -12.20
CA ASN A 86 -5.67 2.45 -12.91
C ASN A 86 -6.43 3.63 -12.28
N HIS A 87 -6.35 3.81 -10.95
CA HIS A 87 -7.12 4.82 -10.25
C HIS A 87 -6.45 5.26 -8.95
N ILE A 88 -6.82 6.45 -8.48
CA ILE A 88 -6.39 7.04 -7.21
C ILE A 88 -7.61 7.61 -6.48
N SER A 89 -7.54 7.75 -5.15
CA SER A 89 -8.61 8.37 -4.37
C SER A 89 -8.97 9.76 -4.90
N ARG A 90 -10.27 10.06 -4.91
CA ARG A 90 -10.79 11.41 -5.14
C ARG A 90 -10.31 12.41 -4.07
N GLU A 91 -9.90 11.96 -2.90
CA GLU A 91 -9.35 12.82 -1.84
C GLU A 91 -7.82 13.01 -2.00
N SER A 92 -7.21 12.46 -3.06
CA SER A 92 -5.80 12.71 -3.36
C SER A 92 -5.56 14.18 -3.72
N LYS A 93 -4.34 14.65 -3.42
CA LYS A 93 -3.92 16.02 -3.77
C LYS A 93 -4.10 16.35 -5.25
N PHE A 94 -3.93 15.35 -6.12
CA PHE A 94 -4.05 15.49 -7.57
C PHE A 94 -5.49 15.75 -7.98
N PHE A 95 -6.44 14.97 -7.45
CA PHE A 95 -7.85 15.12 -7.81
C PHE A 95 -8.47 16.34 -7.16
N GLN A 96 -8.08 16.67 -5.92
CA GLN A 96 -8.57 17.89 -5.25
C GLN A 96 -8.12 19.14 -5.99
N ASP A 97 -6.85 19.21 -6.42
CA ASP A 97 -6.35 20.32 -7.23
C ASP A 97 -7.05 20.39 -8.60
N PHE A 98 -7.26 19.25 -9.27
CA PHE A 98 -8.05 19.22 -10.51
C PHE A 98 -9.50 19.68 -10.30
N LYS A 99 -10.14 19.24 -9.22
CA LYS A 99 -11.52 19.62 -8.88
C LYS A 99 -11.66 21.12 -8.62
N GLU A 100 -10.65 21.74 -8.02
CA GLU A 100 -10.64 23.19 -7.72
C GLU A 100 -10.27 24.03 -8.96
N ASN A 101 -9.24 23.62 -9.70
CA ASN A 101 -8.63 24.44 -10.75
C ASN A 101 -9.08 24.07 -12.17
N HIS A 102 -9.77 22.94 -12.36
CA HIS A 102 -10.24 22.44 -13.65
C HIS A 102 -9.15 22.48 -14.73
N GLU A 103 -9.36 23.22 -15.84
CA GLU A 103 -8.42 23.35 -16.95
C GLU A 103 -7.08 24.02 -16.60
N ASN A 104 -7.03 24.74 -15.47
CA ASN A 104 -5.83 25.38 -14.96
C ASN A 104 -5.01 24.45 -14.04
N SER A 105 -5.52 23.28 -13.70
CA SER A 105 -4.79 22.31 -12.90
C SER A 105 -3.60 21.73 -13.69
N PRO A 106 -2.40 21.60 -13.08
CA PRO A 106 -1.31 20.82 -13.66
C PRO A 106 -1.63 19.32 -13.78
N TYR A 107 -2.68 18.84 -13.12
CA TYR A 107 -3.06 17.41 -13.08
C TYR A 107 -4.25 17.07 -13.97
N LYS A 108 -4.77 18.02 -14.77
CA LYS A 108 -5.98 17.83 -15.58
C LYS A 108 -5.94 16.61 -16.51
N ASP A 109 -4.76 16.28 -17.04
CA ASP A 109 -4.57 15.16 -17.98
C ASP A 109 -4.33 13.82 -17.26
N MET A 110 -4.31 13.80 -15.92
CA MET A 110 -4.26 12.56 -15.13
C MET A 110 -5.63 11.87 -15.04
N PHE A 111 -6.73 12.55 -15.34
CA PHE A 111 -8.09 12.05 -15.12
C PHE A 111 -8.88 11.95 -16.43
N ILE A 112 -9.58 10.81 -16.60
CA ILE A 112 -10.47 10.59 -17.75
C ILE A 112 -11.74 11.41 -17.55
N ARG A 113 -12.02 12.31 -18.48
CA ARG A 113 -13.21 13.17 -18.50
C ARG A 113 -14.19 12.66 -19.56
N ILE A 114 -15.48 12.71 -19.25
CA ILE A 114 -16.54 12.51 -20.25
C ILE A 114 -16.94 13.90 -20.73
N HIS A 115 -16.75 14.16 -22.02
CA HIS A 115 -17.28 15.35 -22.67
C HIS A 115 -18.68 14.98 -23.20
N GLU A 116 -19.71 15.63 -22.67
CA GLU A 116 -21.04 15.67 -23.30
C GLU A 116 -21.09 16.75 -24.39
#